data_AF-A0A6A7LR30-F1
#
_entry.id   AF-A0A6A7LR30-F1
#
_cell.length_a   1.000
_cell.length_b   1.000
_cell.length_c   1.000
_cell.angle_alpha   90.00
_cell.angle_beta   90.00
_cell.angle_gamma   90.00
#
_symmetry.space_group_name_H-M   'P 1'
#
loop_
_entity.id
_entity.type
_entity.pdbx_description
1 polymer ?
#
loop_
_entity_poly.entity_id
_entity_poly.type
_entity_poly.pdbx_seq_one_letter_code
_entity_poly.pdbx_strand_id
1 'polypeptide(L)'
;MSVPVLSRRSRVIALAVVILVAAMAGAAVFTTVVRGTGAAEDAAVPAEVSESTGGSQLGSAPARDPAQPVGLELHPSRGRLAICIQPERGAQINTDEARGRVQAALAEAAKHPRWEQLGYGRADPVADVGCPFEPAGLDPDASPAERVHGLPGIRNVEHPSPYRLAVWVLPPDEFERLLPNDSAKRIGRLPPQEHLCEAPKQCGTVTGGLVLSTEEFGDPAALAYWIKRGLVIEGVEPRPTATPDPRIPPDFRLTPDEIYECQKMDIKGSKDCAIWAIEQRGGA
;
A
#
# COMPACT_ATOMS: atom_id res chain seq x y z
N MET A 1 -2.80 50.48 -18.46
CA MET A 1 -2.21 50.33 -17.11
C MET A 1 -0.96 49.47 -17.26
N SER A 2 0.21 50.06 -17.06
CA SER A 2 1.50 49.42 -17.35
C SER A 2 2.02 48.74 -16.09
N VAL A 3 2.19 47.42 -16.12
CA VAL A 3 2.75 46.65 -15.00
C VAL A 3 4.27 46.83 -15.01
N PRO A 4 4.89 47.30 -13.91
CA PRO A 4 6.34 47.48 -13.87
C PRO A 4 7.06 46.13 -13.89
N VAL A 5 7.89 45.93 -14.90
CA VAL A 5 8.75 44.75 -15.02
C VAL A 5 9.96 44.94 -14.11
N LEU A 6 9.92 44.31 -12.93
CA LEU A 6 11.07 44.28 -12.01
C LEU A 6 12.21 43.44 -12.61
N SER A 7 13.38 44.08 -12.70
CA SER A 7 14.67 43.49 -13.08
C SER A 7 14.97 42.21 -12.30
N ARG A 8 15.60 41.22 -12.96
CA ARG A 8 16.02 39.94 -12.33
C ARG A 8 16.83 40.15 -11.05
N ARG A 9 17.61 41.23 -10.95
CA ARG A 9 18.40 41.54 -9.73
C ARG A 9 17.50 41.95 -8.56
N SER A 10 16.40 42.65 -8.82
CA SER A 10 15.44 43.06 -7.79
C SER A 10 14.65 41.86 -7.22
N ARG A 11 14.40 40.83 -8.05
CA ARG A 11 13.73 39.59 -7.59
C ARG A 11 14.60 38.79 -6.61
N VAL A 12 15.90 38.72 -6.84
CA VAL A 12 16.83 37.99 -5.96
C VAL A 12 16.96 38.70 -4.60
N ILE A 13 17.03 40.04 -4.59
CA ILE A 13 17.09 40.82 -3.35
C ILE A 13 15.79 40.68 -2.54
N ALA A 14 14.63 40.73 -3.20
CA ALA A 14 13.34 40.55 -2.52
C ALA A 14 13.22 39.17 -1.86
N LEU A 15 13.69 38.11 -2.54
CA LEU A 15 13.67 36.74 -2.00
C LEU A 15 14.62 36.58 -0.80
N ALA A 16 15.82 37.17 -0.86
CA ALA A 16 16.78 37.13 0.24
C ALA A 16 16.24 37.84 1.50
N VAL A 17 15.54 38.96 1.35
CA VAL A 17 14.93 39.68 2.48
C VAL A 17 13.80 38.88 3.12
N VAL A 18 12.94 38.21 2.33
CA VAL A 18 11.86 37.37 2.87
C VAL A 18 12.40 36.19 3.67
N ILE A 19 13.48 35.55 3.20
CA ILE A 19 14.14 34.45 3.92
C ILE A 19 14.74 34.93 5.25
N LEU A 20 15.36 36.13 5.26
CA LEU A 20 15.96 36.69 6.47
C LEU A 20 14.91 37.04 7.54
N VAL A 21 13.75 37.57 7.13
CA VAL A 21 12.65 37.90 8.06
C VAL A 21 12.01 36.61 8.62
N ALA A 22 11.86 35.56 7.82
CA ALA A 22 11.33 34.27 8.29
C ALA A 22 12.27 33.61 9.32
N ALA A 23 13.59 33.71 9.13
CA ALA A 23 14.57 33.16 10.08
C ALA A 23 14.57 33.89 11.43
N MET A 24 14.33 35.21 11.44
CA MET A 24 14.30 36.01 12.67
C MET A 24 13.01 35.79 13.50
N ALA A 25 11.90 35.43 12.86
CA ALA A 25 10.65 35.10 13.56
C ALA A 25 10.69 33.74 14.28
N GLY A 26 11.54 32.80 13.85
CA GLY A 26 11.67 31.48 14.47
C GLY A 26 12.42 31.44 15.80
N ALA A 27 13.18 32.49 16.14
CA ALA A 27 14.01 32.52 17.34
C ALA A 27 13.29 32.99 18.63
N ALA A 28 12.02 33.40 18.54
CA ALA A 28 11.30 34.00 19.67
C ALA A 28 10.38 33.04 20.46
N VAL A 29 10.29 31.75 20.08
CA VAL A 29 9.26 30.83 20.63
C VAL A 29 9.83 29.77 21.61
N PHE A 30 11.14 29.74 21.88
CA PHE A 30 11.77 28.63 22.62
C PHE A 30 12.28 28.93 24.04
N THR A 31 11.69 29.89 24.77
CA THR A 31 12.17 30.27 26.13
C THR A 31 11.15 30.17 27.27
N THR A 32 10.06 29.42 27.14
CA THR A 32 9.11 29.24 28.26
C THR A 32 8.56 27.82 28.40
N VAL A 33 9.39 26.87 28.89
CA VAL A 33 8.87 25.77 29.73
C VAL A 33 9.78 25.59 30.94
N VAL A 34 9.29 26.16 32.04
CA VAL A 34 9.87 26.22 33.37
C VAL A 34 9.49 24.95 34.13
N ARG A 35 10.52 24.23 34.61
CA ARG A 35 10.72 23.80 36.01
C ARG A 35 9.46 23.32 36.77
N GLY A 36 9.34 21.99 36.89
CA GLY A 36 8.44 21.33 37.83
C GLY A 36 9.13 20.15 38.49
N THR A 37 9.98 20.43 39.49
CA THR A 37 10.52 19.43 40.42
C THR A 37 9.49 19.21 41.53
N GLY A 38 8.84 18.05 41.52
CA GLY A 38 8.04 17.55 42.64
C GLY A 38 8.68 16.26 43.14
N ALA A 39 9.28 16.32 44.32
CA ALA A 39 9.70 15.17 45.11
C ALA A 39 8.47 14.57 45.82
N ALA A 40 8.31 13.25 45.75
CA ALA A 40 7.49 12.43 46.65
C ALA A 40 8.01 10.99 46.51
N GLU A 41 8.88 10.57 47.42
CA GLU A 41 8.57 9.74 48.59
C GLU A 41 8.50 8.24 48.26
N ASP A 42 9.57 7.57 48.68
CA ASP A 42 9.69 6.13 48.83
C ASP A 42 8.50 5.56 49.61
N ALA A 43 7.70 4.73 48.94
CA ALA A 43 6.82 3.77 49.59
C ALA A 43 7.18 2.38 49.07
N ALA A 44 8.00 1.69 49.85
CA ALA A 44 8.25 0.25 49.70
C ALA A 44 6.93 -0.50 49.89
N VAL A 45 6.45 -1.14 48.83
CA VAL A 45 5.35 -2.11 48.88
C VAL A 45 5.94 -3.52 48.87
N PRO A 46 5.54 -4.41 49.81
CA PRO A 46 6.06 -5.76 49.89
C PRO A 46 5.59 -6.62 48.71
N ALA A 47 6.48 -7.53 48.31
CA ALA A 47 6.23 -8.54 47.30
C ALA A 47 5.15 -9.54 47.77
N GLU A 48 3.97 -9.49 47.15
CA GLU A 48 3.02 -10.60 47.18
C GLU A 48 3.34 -11.54 46.02
N VAL A 49 3.79 -12.73 46.40
CA VAL A 49 3.97 -13.88 45.53
C VAL A 49 2.59 -14.38 45.11
N SER A 50 2.13 -14.00 43.93
CA SER A 50 0.99 -14.63 43.26
C SER A 50 1.48 -15.84 42.46
N GLU A 51 1.23 -17.04 42.99
CA GLU A 51 1.25 -18.29 42.23
C GLU A 51 0.20 -18.22 41.12
N SER A 52 0.64 -17.84 39.91
CA SER A 52 -0.16 -17.98 38.70
C SER A 52 -0.31 -19.46 38.37
N THR A 53 -1.46 -20.01 38.78
CA THR A 53 -1.90 -21.35 38.43
C THR A 53 -2.02 -21.45 36.91
N GLY A 54 -1.10 -22.22 36.34
CA GLY A 54 -1.02 -22.50 34.90
C GLY A 54 -2.28 -23.20 34.41
N GLY A 55 -3.07 -22.46 33.64
CA GLY A 55 -4.12 -22.98 32.77
C GLY A 55 -3.77 -22.69 31.31
N SER A 56 -2.73 -23.35 30.77
CA SER A 56 -2.49 -23.36 29.32
C SER A 56 -3.60 -24.16 28.63
N GLN A 57 -4.73 -23.51 28.37
CA GLN A 57 -5.68 -23.97 27.37
C GLN A 57 -5.02 -23.79 26.00
N LEU A 58 -4.42 -24.87 25.51
CA LEU A 58 -4.12 -25.08 24.11
C LEU A 58 -5.44 -25.09 23.34
N GLY A 59 -5.96 -23.89 23.04
CA GLY A 59 -7.04 -23.71 22.09
C GLY A 59 -6.59 -24.25 20.75
N SER A 60 -7.16 -25.38 20.34
CA SER A 60 -6.95 -25.93 19.01
C SER A 60 -7.38 -24.88 17.98
N ALA A 61 -6.41 -24.29 17.29
CA ALA A 61 -6.69 -23.39 16.18
C ALA A 61 -7.51 -24.17 15.14
N PRO A 62 -8.63 -23.61 14.63
CA PRO A 62 -9.42 -24.27 13.61
C PRO A 62 -8.55 -24.57 12.37
N ALA A 63 -8.73 -25.77 11.81
CA ALA A 63 -8.01 -26.18 10.60
C ALA A 63 -8.31 -25.19 9.46
N ARG A 64 -7.27 -24.59 8.89
CA ARG A 64 -7.37 -23.67 7.74
C ARG A 64 -7.95 -24.39 6.53
N ASP A 65 -8.87 -23.72 5.84
CA ASP A 65 -9.37 -24.16 4.54
C ASP A 65 -8.24 -24.12 3.50
N PRO A 66 -7.88 -25.24 2.86
CA PRO A 66 -6.81 -25.29 1.86
C PRO A 66 -7.08 -24.43 0.60
N ALA A 67 -8.31 -23.93 0.41
CA ALA A 67 -8.66 -23.06 -0.71
C ALA A 67 -8.35 -21.56 -0.44
N GLN A 68 -8.00 -21.17 0.78
CA GLN A 68 -7.67 -19.77 1.05
C GLN A 68 -6.29 -19.41 0.47
N PRO A 69 -6.18 -18.34 -0.33
CA PRO A 69 -4.89 -17.85 -0.80
C PRO A 69 -4.00 -17.53 0.40
N VAL A 70 -2.87 -18.21 0.48
CA VAL A 70 -1.83 -17.95 1.47
C VAL A 70 -1.41 -16.48 1.36
N GLY A 71 -1.40 -15.75 2.49
CA GLY A 71 -0.91 -14.35 2.56
C GLY A 71 -1.98 -13.26 2.63
N LEU A 72 -3.27 -13.59 2.76
CA LEU A 72 -4.32 -12.58 2.97
C LEU A 72 -4.51 -12.21 4.45
N GLU A 73 -4.37 -13.20 5.34
CA GLU A 73 -4.49 -13.03 6.79
C GLU A 73 -3.40 -12.10 7.35
N LEU A 74 -3.72 -11.46 8.49
CA LEU A 74 -2.74 -10.74 9.28
C LEU A 74 -1.64 -11.70 9.77
N HIS A 75 -0.41 -11.44 9.32
CA HIS A 75 0.77 -12.22 9.70
C HIS A 75 0.83 -12.42 11.23
N PRO A 76 1.16 -13.62 11.75
CA PRO A 76 1.12 -13.91 13.19
C PRO A 76 2.00 -13.01 14.07
N SER A 77 3.11 -12.50 13.53
CA SER A 77 3.98 -11.55 14.25
C SER A 77 3.33 -10.19 14.52
N ARG A 78 2.19 -9.88 13.87
CA ARG A 78 1.46 -8.63 14.08
C ARG A 78 0.35 -8.86 15.11
N GLY A 79 0.46 -8.16 16.24
CA GLY A 79 -0.56 -8.19 17.31
C GLY A 79 -1.84 -7.44 16.94
N ARG A 80 -1.79 -6.53 15.95
CA ARG A 80 -2.94 -5.74 15.48
C ARG A 80 -2.76 -5.33 14.02
N LEU A 81 -3.85 -4.88 13.38
CA LEU A 81 -3.78 -4.23 12.08
C LEU A 81 -3.19 -2.82 12.24
N ALA A 82 -2.14 -2.50 11.49
CA ALA A 82 -1.58 -1.16 11.42
C ALA A 82 -1.46 -0.69 9.97
N ILE A 83 -1.70 0.60 9.74
CA ILE A 83 -1.54 1.29 8.46
C ILE A 83 -0.60 2.48 8.66
N CYS A 84 0.39 2.66 7.79
CA CYS A 84 1.17 3.89 7.74
C CYS A 84 0.69 4.78 6.59
N ILE A 85 0.76 6.09 6.77
CA ILE A 85 0.36 7.10 5.79
C ILE A 85 1.55 8.00 5.51
N GLN A 86 1.87 8.19 4.24
CA GLN A 86 2.98 9.04 3.84
C GLN A 86 2.54 9.97 2.69
N PRO A 87 2.58 11.29 2.88
CA PRO A 87 2.53 12.21 1.76
C PRO A 87 3.82 12.11 0.95
N GLU A 88 3.66 12.01 -0.36
CA GLU A 88 4.75 11.87 -1.31
C GLU A 88 4.81 13.06 -2.25
N ARG A 89 6.02 13.35 -2.75
CA ARG A 89 6.26 14.34 -3.82
C ARG A 89 5.59 15.70 -3.61
N GLY A 90 5.57 16.17 -2.36
CA GLY A 90 5.00 17.46 -1.99
C GLY A 90 3.48 17.48 -1.84
N ALA A 91 2.82 16.32 -1.72
CA ALA A 91 1.42 16.24 -1.30
C ALA A 91 1.22 16.99 0.02
N GLN A 92 0.31 17.96 0.02
CA GLN A 92 -0.04 18.74 1.19
C GLN A 92 -1.24 18.08 1.88
N ILE A 93 -1.00 17.33 2.95
CA ILE A 93 -2.05 16.77 3.81
C ILE A 93 -1.79 17.18 5.26
N ASN A 94 -2.86 17.48 5.99
CA ASN A 94 -2.78 17.63 7.44
C ASN A 94 -2.62 16.24 8.08
N THR A 95 -1.52 16.02 8.80
CA THR A 95 -1.15 14.70 9.34
C THR A 95 -2.12 14.19 10.40
N ASP A 96 -2.65 15.07 11.25
CA ASP A 96 -3.60 14.67 12.29
C ASP A 96 -4.97 14.34 11.69
N GLU A 97 -5.41 15.13 10.72
CA GLU A 97 -6.63 14.81 9.95
C GLU A 97 -6.47 13.53 9.13
N ALA A 98 -5.29 13.29 8.55
CA ALA A 98 -4.98 12.10 7.79
C ALA A 98 -5.14 10.83 8.64
N ARG A 99 -4.59 10.84 9.86
CA ARG A 99 -4.80 9.75 10.83
C ARG A 99 -6.28 9.53 11.11
N GLY A 100 -7.03 10.58 11.43
CA GLY A 100 -8.45 10.49 11.74
C GLY A 100 -9.30 9.94 10.58
N ARG A 101 -9.00 10.38 9.35
CA ARG A 101 -9.67 9.89 8.13
C ARG A 101 -9.45 8.40 7.90
N VAL A 102 -8.21 7.94 8.03
CA VAL A 102 -7.87 6.52 7.87
C VAL A 102 -8.49 5.67 8.99
N GLN A 103 -8.50 6.16 10.23
CA GLN A 103 -9.19 5.48 11.35
C GLN A 103 -10.70 5.36 11.10
N ALA A 104 -11.35 6.42 10.59
CA ALA A 104 -12.77 6.38 10.25
C ALA A 104 -13.05 5.36 9.12
N ALA A 105 -12.20 5.34 8.08
CA ALA A 105 -12.29 4.37 7.00
C ALA A 105 -12.03 2.92 7.48
N LEU A 106 -11.13 2.71 8.44
CA LEU A 106 -10.92 1.42 9.10
C LEU A 106 -12.15 0.97 9.91
N ALA A 107 -12.81 1.88 10.63
CA ALA A 107 -14.04 1.58 11.35
C ALA A 107 -15.18 1.15 10.40
N GLU A 108 -15.24 1.75 9.20
CA GLU A 108 -16.16 1.32 8.14
C GLU A 108 -15.77 -0.03 7.54
N ALA A 109 -14.47 -0.29 7.33
CA ALA A 109 -13.97 -1.58 6.87
C ALA A 109 -14.23 -2.71 7.89
N ALA A 110 -14.19 -2.41 9.19
CA ALA A 110 -14.43 -3.36 10.28
C ALA A 110 -15.85 -3.95 10.29
N LYS A 111 -16.81 -3.30 9.63
CA LYS A 111 -18.17 -3.82 9.46
C LYS A 111 -18.25 -4.99 8.48
N HIS A 112 -17.19 -5.26 7.71
CA HIS A 112 -17.21 -6.31 6.70
C HIS A 112 -17.15 -7.71 7.34
N PRO A 113 -17.97 -8.69 6.87
CA PRO A 113 -18.02 -10.04 7.47
C PRO A 113 -16.69 -10.80 7.50
N ARG A 114 -15.75 -10.42 6.63
CA ARG A 114 -14.40 -11.03 6.54
C ARG A 114 -13.37 -10.41 7.48
N TRP A 115 -13.70 -9.36 8.22
CA TRP A 115 -12.75 -8.65 9.09
C TRP A 115 -12.08 -9.59 10.10
N GLU A 116 -12.89 -10.37 10.82
CA GLU A 116 -12.42 -11.35 11.80
C GLU A 116 -11.68 -12.52 11.13
N GLN A 117 -12.18 -12.98 9.98
CA GLN A 117 -11.57 -14.09 9.23
C GLN A 117 -10.14 -13.76 8.77
N LEU A 118 -9.87 -12.49 8.49
CA LEU A 118 -8.54 -12.00 8.11
C LEU A 118 -7.65 -11.69 9.32
N GLY A 119 -8.15 -11.86 10.54
CA GLY A 119 -7.42 -11.59 11.79
C GLY A 119 -7.27 -10.09 12.10
N TYR A 120 -8.08 -9.23 11.48
CA TYR A 120 -8.00 -7.78 11.71
C TYR A 120 -8.71 -7.33 13.00
N GLY A 121 -9.55 -8.18 13.59
CA GLY A 121 -10.23 -7.93 14.87
C GLY A 121 -9.46 -8.34 16.13
N ARG A 122 -8.19 -8.78 16.00
CA ARG A 122 -7.37 -9.20 17.17
C ARG A 122 -7.18 -8.10 18.21
N ALA A 123 -7.14 -6.84 17.79
CA ALA A 123 -7.04 -5.65 18.61
C ALA A 123 -7.44 -4.42 17.77
N ASP A 124 -7.65 -3.28 18.42
CA ASP A 124 -8.03 -2.04 17.74
C ASP A 124 -6.99 -1.66 16.66
N PRO A 125 -7.43 -1.40 15.42
CA PRO A 125 -6.53 -1.07 14.33
C PRO A 125 -5.96 0.34 14.52
N VAL A 126 -4.74 0.56 14.04
CA VAL A 126 -4.08 1.87 14.14
C VAL A 126 -3.67 2.44 12.80
N ALA A 127 -3.62 3.76 12.75
CA ALA A 127 -3.12 4.52 11.63
C ALA A 127 -1.99 5.43 12.13
N ASP A 128 -0.83 5.32 11.52
CA ASP A 128 0.36 6.10 11.83
C ASP A 128 0.72 6.98 10.63
N VAL A 129 1.40 8.09 10.90
CA VAL A 129 1.93 8.98 9.86
C VAL A 129 3.44 8.79 9.83
N GLY A 130 3.99 8.67 8.62
CA GLY A 130 5.38 8.29 8.40
C GLY A 130 5.50 6.79 8.12
N CYS A 131 5.77 6.44 6.86
CA CYS A 131 6.07 5.06 6.51
C CYS A 131 7.60 4.81 6.61
N PRO A 132 8.04 3.65 7.14
CA PRO A 132 9.47 3.39 7.38
C PRO A 132 10.21 2.87 6.14
N PHE A 133 9.60 2.95 4.97
CA PHE A 133 10.16 2.49 3.70
C PHE A 133 9.74 3.43 2.58
N GLU A 134 10.49 3.40 1.48
CA GLU A 134 10.14 4.11 0.26
C GLU A 134 9.01 3.36 -0.49
N PRO A 135 8.17 4.07 -1.24
CA PRO A 135 7.08 3.47 -1.99
C PRO A 135 7.55 2.60 -3.16
N ALA A 136 7.30 1.30 -3.09
CA ALA A 136 7.48 0.40 -4.23
C ALA A 136 6.56 0.81 -5.40
N GLY A 137 7.09 0.74 -6.63
CA GLY A 137 6.35 1.09 -7.85
C GLY A 137 6.18 2.59 -8.11
N LEU A 138 6.58 3.47 -7.18
CA LEU A 138 6.61 4.92 -7.40
C LEU A 138 8.00 5.43 -7.80
N ASP A 139 8.92 4.56 -8.21
CA ASP A 139 10.18 4.98 -8.80
C ASP A 139 9.91 5.59 -10.21
N PRO A 140 10.23 6.87 -10.44
CA PRO A 140 10.01 7.51 -11.74
C PRO A 140 10.87 6.89 -12.85
N ASP A 141 12.03 6.33 -12.51
CA ASP A 141 13.01 5.78 -13.46
C ASP A 141 12.76 4.30 -13.76
N ALA A 142 11.87 3.66 -13.01
CA ALA A 142 11.39 2.31 -13.30
C ALA A 142 10.76 2.21 -14.69
N SER A 143 11.27 1.28 -15.50
CA SER A 143 10.70 0.97 -16.80
C SER A 143 9.27 0.41 -16.66
N PRO A 144 8.40 0.59 -17.67
CA PRO A 144 7.07 -0.02 -17.67
C PRO A 144 7.11 -1.56 -17.50
N ALA A 145 8.16 -2.21 -18.02
CA ALA A 145 8.34 -3.66 -17.87
C ALA A 145 8.63 -4.07 -16.42
N GLU A 146 9.46 -3.29 -15.71
CA GLU A 146 9.69 -3.49 -14.27
C GLU A 146 8.40 -3.25 -13.48
N ARG A 147 7.63 -2.20 -13.80
CA ARG A 147 6.34 -1.95 -13.15
C ARG A 147 5.30 -3.07 -13.36
N VAL A 148 5.41 -3.85 -14.44
CA VAL A 148 4.44 -4.91 -14.79
C VAL A 148 4.91 -6.31 -14.34
N HIS A 149 6.21 -6.60 -14.38
CA HIS A 149 6.75 -7.97 -14.18
C HIS A 149 7.62 -8.15 -12.94
N GLY A 150 7.98 -7.07 -12.26
CA GLY A 150 8.75 -7.11 -11.02
C GLY A 150 8.79 -5.71 -10.45
N LEU A 151 7.72 -5.31 -9.77
CA LEU A 151 7.55 -3.94 -9.30
C LEU A 151 8.84 -3.51 -8.59
N PRO A 152 9.59 -2.54 -9.15
CA PRO A 152 10.83 -2.11 -8.55
C PRO A 152 10.50 -1.53 -7.17
N GLY A 153 11.36 -1.84 -6.22
CA GLY A 153 11.17 -1.46 -4.82
C GLY A 153 10.37 -2.46 -3.97
N ILE A 154 9.87 -3.60 -4.49
CA ILE A 154 9.39 -4.66 -3.60
C ILE A 154 10.56 -5.15 -2.74
N ARG A 155 10.38 -5.14 -1.42
CA ARG A 155 11.39 -5.57 -0.46
C ARG A 155 11.15 -7.03 -0.09
N ASN A 156 12.13 -7.89 -0.34
CA ASN A 156 12.16 -9.20 0.32
C ASN A 156 12.66 -8.99 1.75
N VAL A 157 11.86 -9.38 2.73
CA VAL A 157 12.16 -9.18 4.14
C VAL A 157 12.23 -10.52 4.87
N GLU A 158 13.06 -10.59 5.91
CA GLU A 158 13.08 -11.73 6.83
C GLU A 158 11.94 -11.65 7.86
N HIS A 159 11.55 -10.41 8.21
CA HIS A 159 10.47 -10.12 9.15
C HIS A 159 9.58 -9.03 8.55
N PRO A 160 8.25 -9.19 8.59
CA PRO A 160 7.33 -8.18 8.09
C PRO A 160 7.38 -6.93 8.98
N SER A 161 7.21 -5.74 8.39
CA SER A 161 6.98 -4.54 9.18
C SER A 161 5.68 -4.64 9.99
N PRO A 162 5.47 -3.76 10.99
CA PRO A 162 4.22 -3.71 11.75
C PRO A 162 2.98 -3.45 10.87
N TYR A 163 3.16 -2.83 9.69
CA TYR A 163 2.07 -2.33 8.85
C TYR A 163 1.57 -3.39 7.87
N ARG A 164 0.25 -3.55 7.73
CA ARG A 164 -0.35 -4.39 6.69
C ARG A 164 -0.50 -3.65 5.37
N LEU A 165 -0.73 -2.34 5.45
CA LEU A 165 -0.95 -1.46 4.31
C LEU A 165 -0.15 -0.17 4.49
N ALA A 166 0.51 0.28 3.45
CA ALA A 166 1.13 1.60 3.37
C ALA A 166 0.34 2.48 2.40
N VAL A 167 -0.13 3.64 2.85
CA VAL A 167 -0.92 4.58 2.05
C VAL A 167 -0.03 5.73 1.59
N TRP A 168 0.22 5.80 0.30
CA TRP A 168 0.99 6.85 -0.36
C TRP A 168 0.02 7.86 -0.96
N VAL A 169 0.13 9.12 -0.52
CA VAL A 169 -0.74 10.20 -1.02
C VAL A 169 0.07 11.10 -1.95
N LEU A 170 -0.39 11.26 -3.19
CA LEU A 170 0.27 12.05 -4.23
C LEU A 170 -0.56 13.28 -4.61
N PRO A 171 0.10 14.38 -5.03
CA PRO A 171 -0.58 15.45 -5.76
C PRO A 171 -1.30 14.90 -7.01
N PRO A 172 -2.43 15.48 -7.45
CA PRO A 172 -3.20 14.95 -8.57
C PRO A 172 -2.42 14.85 -9.88
N ASP A 173 -1.56 15.83 -10.18
CA ASP A 173 -0.70 15.85 -11.37
C ASP A 173 0.34 14.72 -11.36
N GLU A 174 0.97 14.47 -10.21
CA GLU A 174 1.91 13.36 -10.03
C GLU A 174 1.21 11.99 -10.07
N PHE A 175 0.01 11.91 -9.50
CA PHE A 175 -0.83 10.72 -9.55
C PHE A 175 -1.18 10.35 -11.00
N GLU A 176 -1.69 11.31 -11.79
CA GLU A 176 -2.01 11.09 -13.21
C GLU A 176 -0.75 10.84 -14.05
N ARG A 177 0.38 11.48 -13.74
CA ARG A 177 1.64 11.22 -14.46
C ARG A 177 2.12 9.78 -14.26
N LEU A 178 2.00 9.24 -13.05
CA LEU A 178 2.43 7.88 -12.72
C LEU A 178 1.42 6.82 -13.17
N LEU A 179 0.12 7.13 -13.09
CA LEU A 179 -0.98 6.24 -13.40
C LEU A 179 -1.89 6.86 -14.49
N PRO A 180 -1.41 7.06 -15.72
CA PRO A 180 -2.05 7.93 -16.72
C PRO A 180 -3.33 7.38 -17.35
N ASN A 181 -3.69 6.13 -17.07
CA ASN A 181 -4.89 5.50 -17.62
C ASN A 181 -5.44 4.46 -16.65
N ASP A 182 -6.66 4.00 -16.90
CA ASP A 182 -7.37 3.05 -16.04
C ASP A 182 -6.63 1.72 -15.85
N SER A 183 -5.90 1.27 -16.89
CA SER A 183 -5.10 0.05 -16.79
C SER A 183 -3.93 0.24 -15.81
N ALA A 184 -3.22 1.38 -15.93
CA ALA A 184 -2.15 1.74 -15.01
C ALA A 184 -2.69 1.92 -13.59
N LYS A 185 -3.82 2.62 -13.41
CA LYS A 185 -4.50 2.79 -12.11
C LYS A 185 -4.89 1.44 -11.50
N ARG A 186 -5.43 0.51 -12.29
CA ARG A 186 -5.85 -0.82 -11.80
C ARG A 186 -4.67 -1.64 -11.25
N ILE A 187 -3.51 -1.56 -11.90
CA ILE A 187 -2.32 -2.35 -11.53
C ILE A 187 -1.49 -1.62 -10.47
N GLY A 188 -1.22 -0.34 -10.68
CA GLY A 188 -0.28 0.47 -9.90
C GLY A 188 -0.85 1.11 -8.64
N ARG A 189 -2.16 1.03 -8.38
CA ARG A 189 -2.75 1.51 -7.12
C ARG A 189 -2.42 0.64 -5.92
N LEU A 190 -2.22 -0.66 -6.13
CA LEU A 190 -2.03 -1.63 -5.05
C LEU A 190 -0.69 -2.38 -5.17
N PRO A 191 0.46 -1.67 -5.22
CA PRO A 191 1.75 -2.32 -5.40
C PRO A 191 2.13 -3.09 -4.12
N PRO A 192 2.54 -4.37 -4.17
CA PRO A 192 3.27 -5.02 -3.07
C PRO A 192 4.44 -4.17 -2.58
N GLN A 193 4.61 -4.08 -1.26
CA GLN A 193 5.70 -3.34 -0.62
C GLN A 193 6.71 -4.30 0.01
N GLU A 194 6.22 -5.29 0.75
CA GLU A 194 7.06 -6.30 1.40
C GLU A 194 6.62 -7.71 1.00
N HIS A 195 7.61 -8.53 0.65
CA HIS A 195 7.49 -9.95 0.38
C HIS A 195 8.24 -10.74 1.45
N LEU A 196 7.59 -11.77 1.98
CA LEU A 196 8.19 -12.73 2.89
C LEU A 196 8.06 -14.11 2.29
N CYS A 197 9.12 -14.91 2.36
CA CYS A 197 9.13 -16.31 1.95
C CYS A 197 9.36 -17.19 3.17
N GLU A 198 8.33 -17.94 3.56
CA GLU A 198 8.42 -18.90 4.66
C GLU A 198 8.63 -20.32 4.13
N ALA A 199 9.39 -21.13 4.85
CA ALA A 199 9.60 -22.53 4.50
C ALA A 199 8.28 -23.32 4.60
N PRO A 200 7.97 -24.25 3.67
CA PRO A 200 8.82 -24.77 2.60
C PRO A 200 8.54 -24.12 1.21
N LYS A 201 8.58 -22.78 1.10
CA LYS A 201 8.47 -21.95 -0.13
C LYS A 201 7.12 -21.28 -0.36
N GLN A 202 6.42 -20.88 0.69
CA GLN A 202 5.28 -19.98 0.54
C GLN A 202 5.77 -18.54 0.59
N CYS A 203 5.88 -17.92 -0.58
CA CYS A 203 6.18 -16.49 -0.70
C CYS A 203 4.87 -15.72 -0.88
N GLY A 204 4.74 -14.60 -0.18
CA GLY A 204 3.56 -13.76 -0.29
C GLY A 204 3.78 -12.32 0.11
N THR A 205 2.87 -11.46 -0.32
CA THR A 205 2.85 -10.05 0.06
C THR A 205 2.36 -9.87 1.50
N VAL A 206 3.29 -9.56 2.39
CA VAL A 206 2.97 -9.31 3.80
C VAL A 206 2.55 -7.86 4.03
N THR A 207 3.03 -6.92 3.22
CA THR A 207 2.63 -5.50 3.27
C THR A 207 2.26 -5.02 1.87
N GLY A 208 1.02 -4.58 1.71
CA GLY A 208 0.54 -3.96 0.48
C GLY A 208 0.78 -2.44 0.48
N GLY A 209 0.81 -1.85 -0.70
CA GLY A 209 0.75 -0.42 -0.90
C GLY A 209 -0.64 0.00 -1.35
N LEU A 210 -0.99 1.26 -1.11
CA LEU A 210 -2.17 1.90 -1.65
C LEU A 210 -1.79 3.32 -2.09
N VAL A 211 -1.87 3.59 -3.38
CA VAL A 211 -1.55 4.90 -3.96
C VAL A 211 -2.85 5.65 -4.23
N LEU A 212 -2.97 6.85 -3.66
CA LEU A 212 -4.15 7.72 -3.81
C LEU A 212 -3.72 9.13 -4.22
N SER A 213 -4.57 9.82 -4.98
CA SER A 213 -4.46 11.27 -5.10
C SER A 213 -4.92 11.97 -3.81
N THR A 214 -4.53 13.23 -3.61
CA THR A 214 -5.03 14.04 -2.48
C THR A 214 -6.56 14.19 -2.51
N GLU A 215 -7.17 14.19 -3.70
CA GLU A 215 -8.63 14.27 -3.86
C GLU A 215 -9.31 12.99 -3.36
N GLU A 216 -8.83 11.82 -3.79
CA GLU A 216 -9.36 10.53 -3.35
C GLU A 216 -9.11 10.27 -1.85
N PHE A 217 -7.96 10.71 -1.33
CA PHE A 217 -7.69 10.65 0.10
C PHE A 217 -8.60 11.61 0.89
N GLY A 218 -9.00 12.73 0.28
CA GLY A 218 -9.89 13.73 0.85
C GLY A 218 -11.37 13.32 0.87
N ASP A 219 -11.79 12.40 0.00
CA ASP A 219 -13.15 11.86 -0.06
C ASP A 219 -13.31 10.63 0.88
N PRO A 220 -14.14 10.72 1.94
CA PRO A 220 -14.35 9.60 2.86
C PRO A 220 -14.86 8.33 2.18
N ALA A 221 -15.70 8.44 1.15
CA ALA A 221 -16.26 7.28 0.46
C ALA A 221 -15.18 6.58 -0.39
N ALA A 222 -14.43 7.34 -1.18
CA ALA A 222 -13.29 6.82 -1.94
C ALA A 222 -12.22 6.20 -1.04
N LEU A 223 -11.87 6.85 0.07
CA LEU A 223 -10.88 6.34 1.02
C LEU A 223 -11.32 5.00 1.64
N ALA A 224 -12.58 4.91 2.10
CA ALA A 224 -13.11 3.66 2.66
C ALA A 224 -13.12 2.52 1.64
N TYR A 225 -13.55 2.81 0.41
CA TYR A 225 -13.50 1.85 -0.71
C TYR A 225 -12.08 1.36 -0.97
N TRP A 226 -11.12 2.27 -1.11
CA TRP A 226 -9.74 1.91 -1.42
C TRP A 226 -9.04 1.19 -0.28
N ILE A 227 -9.32 1.53 0.99
CA ILE A 227 -8.80 0.77 2.14
C ILE A 227 -9.36 -0.66 2.15
N LYS A 228 -10.66 -0.87 1.91
CA LYS A 228 -11.24 -2.21 1.83
C LYS A 228 -10.55 -3.06 0.74
N ARG A 229 -10.25 -2.46 -0.41
CA ARG A 229 -9.50 -3.13 -1.50
C ARG A 229 -8.03 -3.36 -1.16
N GLY A 230 -7.34 -2.39 -0.56
CA GLY A 230 -5.93 -2.52 -0.16
C GLY A 230 -5.71 -3.58 0.92
N LEU A 231 -6.69 -3.77 1.81
CA LEU A 231 -6.72 -4.84 2.81
C LEU A 231 -7.26 -6.17 2.26
N VAL A 232 -7.66 -6.21 0.97
CA VAL A 232 -8.21 -7.39 0.29
C VAL A 232 -9.43 -7.98 1.00
N ILE A 233 -10.19 -7.12 1.69
CA ILE A 233 -11.36 -7.50 2.49
C ILE A 233 -12.51 -7.96 1.60
N GLU A 234 -12.73 -7.24 0.50
CA GLU A 234 -13.74 -7.57 -0.53
C GLU A 234 -13.34 -8.77 -1.39
N GLY A 235 -12.15 -9.34 -1.13
CA GLY A 235 -11.53 -10.38 -1.94
C GLY A 235 -10.72 -9.81 -3.08
N VAL A 236 -9.95 -10.70 -3.71
CA VAL A 236 -9.41 -10.42 -5.02
C VAL A 236 -10.62 -10.53 -5.93
N GLU A 237 -11.11 -9.42 -6.47
CA GLU A 237 -12.11 -9.47 -7.55
C GLU A 237 -11.64 -10.57 -8.52
N PRO A 238 -12.50 -11.57 -8.82
CA PRO A 238 -12.11 -12.62 -9.72
C PRO A 238 -11.60 -11.92 -10.98
N ARG A 239 -10.32 -12.18 -11.31
CA ARG A 239 -9.71 -11.62 -12.51
C ARG A 239 -10.73 -11.84 -13.61
N PRO A 240 -11.26 -10.77 -14.25
CA PRO A 240 -12.38 -10.90 -15.16
C PRO A 240 -12.04 -12.05 -16.08
N THR A 241 -12.84 -13.11 -16.01
CA THR A 241 -12.61 -14.30 -16.83
C THR A 241 -12.59 -13.77 -18.24
N ALA A 242 -11.43 -13.79 -18.88
CA ALA A 242 -11.30 -13.22 -20.21
C ALA A 242 -12.43 -13.83 -21.03
N THR A 243 -13.36 -13.01 -21.50
CA THR A 243 -14.47 -13.51 -22.30
C THR A 243 -13.83 -14.36 -23.39
N PRO A 244 -14.14 -15.68 -23.44
CA PRO A 244 -13.50 -16.56 -24.40
C PRO A 244 -13.64 -15.92 -25.77
N ASP A 245 -12.52 -15.74 -26.48
CA ASP A 245 -12.62 -15.23 -27.84
C ASP A 245 -13.41 -16.27 -28.64
N PRO A 246 -14.51 -15.91 -29.30
CA PRO A 246 -15.36 -16.88 -29.98
C PRO A 246 -14.62 -17.63 -31.10
N ARG A 247 -13.47 -17.12 -31.55
CA ARG A 247 -12.60 -17.78 -32.53
C ARG A 247 -11.72 -18.88 -31.93
N ILE A 248 -11.60 -18.96 -30.60
CA ILE A 248 -10.78 -19.96 -29.91
C ILE A 248 -11.72 -21.00 -29.30
N PRO A 249 -11.73 -22.25 -29.82
CA PRO A 249 -12.49 -23.34 -29.21
C PRO A 249 -12.11 -23.51 -27.74
N PRO A 250 -13.08 -23.79 -26.84
CA PRO A 250 -12.83 -23.85 -25.39
C PRO A 250 -11.81 -24.92 -24.97
N ASP A 251 -11.69 -25.98 -25.76
CA ASP A 251 -10.75 -27.08 -25.62
C ASP A 251 -9.44 -26.87 -26.40
N PHE A 252 -9.31 -25.76 -27.14
CA PHE A 252 -8.09 -25.47 -27.90
C PHE A 252 -6.89 -25.32 -26.97
N ARG A 253 -5.80 -26.01 -27.32
CA ARG A 253 -4.51 -25.92 -26.63
C ARG A 253 -3.42 -25.79 -27.68
N LEU A 254 -2.53 -24.83 -27.46
CA LEU A 254 -1.30 -24.70 -28.22
C LEU A 254 -0.38 -25.89 -27.90
N THR A 255 0.24 -26.48 -28.92
CA THR A 255 1.34 -27.42 -28.72
C THR A 255 2.61 -26.66 -28.32
N PRO A 256 3.60 -27.32 -27.69
CA PRO A 256 4.90 -26.70 -27.41
C PRO A 256 5.56 -26.08 -28.64
N ASP A 257 5.47 -26.74 -29.81
CA ASP A 257 6.05 -26.25 -31.06
C ASP A 257 5.34 -24.99 -31.58
N GLU A 258 4.01 -24.91 -31.43
CA GLU A 258 3.25 -23.71 -31.81
C GLU A 258 3.55 -22.54 -30.89
N ILE A 259 3.72 -22.78 -29.59
CA ILE A 259 4.15 -21.74 -28.64
C ILE A 259 5.52 -21.20 -29.08
N TYR A 260 6.45 -22.10 -29.44
CA TYR A 260 7.78 -21.72 -29.88
C TYR A 260 7.77 -20.89 -31.18
N GLU A 261 7.06 -21.35 -32.22
CA GLU A 261 6.99 -20.61 -33.48
C GLU A 261 6.27 -19.26 -33.32
N CYS A 262 5.21 -19.21 -32.53
CA CYS A 262 4.51 -17.98 -32.20
C CYS A 262 5.42 -16.95 -31.50
N GLN A 263 6.25 -17.39 -30.54
CA GLN A 263 7.25 -16.54 -29.89
C GLN A 263 8.30 -16.03 -30.87
N LYS A 264 8.76 -16.89 -31.79
CA LYS A 264 9.73 -16.54 -32.84
C LYS A 264 9.18 -15.51 -33.82
N MET A 265 7.86 -15.45 -34.00
CA MET A 265 7.16 -14.45 -34.83
C MET A 265 6.81 -13.16 -34.07
N ASP A 266 7.22 -13.01 -32.81
CA ASP A 266 6.88 -11.86 -31.94
C ASP A 266 5.36 -11.62 -31.81
N ILE A 267 4.55 -12.68 -31.90
CA ILE A 267 3.11 -12.61 -31.63
C ILE A 267 2.92 -12.54 -30.12
N LYS A 268 2.42 -11.39 -29.63
CA LYS A 268 2.33 -11.10 -28.20
C LYS A 268 1.01 -11.58 -27.62
N GLY A 269 1.10 -12.33 -26.53
CA GLY A 269 -0.07 -12.77 -25.75
C GLY A 269 -0.63 -14.11 -26.21
N SER A 270 -1.07 -14.91 -25.23
CA SER A 270 -1.55 -16.28 -25.46
C SER A 270 -2.79 -16.36 -26.38
N LYS A 271 -3.60 -15.30 -26.40
CA LYS A 271 -4.80 -15.21 -27.23
C LYS A 271 -4.47 -15.09 -28.72
N ASP A 272 -3.62 -14.15 -29.10
CA ASP A 272 -3.25 -13.92 -30.49
C ASP A 272 -2.44 -15.09 -31.04
N CYS A 273 -1.62 -15.69 -30.16
CA CYS A 273 -0.91 -16.94 -30.42
C CYS A 273 -1.86 -18.11 -30.74
N ALA A 274 -2.94 -18.25 -29.97
CA ALA A 274 -3.95 -19.27 -30.20
C ALA A 274 -4.72 -19.05 -31.51
N ILE A 275 -5.09 -17.81 -31.83
CA ILE A 275 -5.75 -17.46 -33.09
C ILE A 275 -4.85 -17.79 -34.28
N TRP A 276 -3.59 -17.37 -34.23
CA TRP A 276 -2.61 -17.69 -35.26
C TRP A 276 -2.47 -19.20 -35.49
N ALA A 277 -2.35 -19.99 -34.41
CA ALA A 277 -2.23 -21.44 -34.53
C ALA A 277 -3.49 -22.10 -35.12
N ILE A 278 -4.69 -21.58 -34.79
CA ILE A 278 -5.95 -22.04 -35.40
C ILE A 278 -5.94 -21.77 -36.91
N GLU A 279 -5.51 -20.58 -37.33
CA GLU A 279 -5.38 -20.22 -38.74
C GLU A 279 -4.37 -21.13 -39.47
N GLN A 280 -3.22 -21.44 -38.86
CA GLN A 280 -2.23 -22.34 -39.45
C GLN A 280 -2.72 -23.79 -39.60
N ARG A 281 -3.60 -24.24 -38.70
CA ARG A 281 -4.24 -25.57 -38.79
C ARG A 281 -5.36 -25.62 -39.85
N GLY A 282 -5.63 -24.51 -40.55
CA GLY A 282 -6.68 -24.41 -41.56
C GLY A 282 -8.09 -24.24 -40.97
N GLY A 283 -8.20 -23.78 -39.72
CA GLY A 283 -9.49 -23.45 -39.11
C GLY A 283 -9.93 -22.03 -39.45
N ALA A 284 -11.17 -21.89 -39.94
CA ALA A 284 -11.91 -20.63 -40.01
C ALA A 284 -13.31 -20.85 -39.42
#